data_AF-A0A2V1D2M7-F1
#
_entry.id   AF-A0A2V1D2M7-F1
#
_cell.length_a   1.000
_cell.length_b   1.000
_cell.length_c   1.000
_cell.angle_alpha   90.00
_cell.angle_beta   90.00
_cell.angle_gamma   90.00
#
_symmetry.space_group_name_H-M   'P 1'
#
loop_
_entity.id
_entity.type
_entity.pdbx_description
1 polymer ?
#
loop_
_entity_poly.entity_id
_entity_poly.type
_entity_poly.pdbx_seq_one_letter_code
_entity_poly.pdbx_strand_id
1 'polypeptide(L)'
;MSSSTSGASQTPGSDRLAKVAIPRLDRQPLHELPPKAPAAKRPRVSMACRRCRTRKVRCNGGKPTCANCQESSEPCVYDETRRNRLKMSATH
;
A
#
# COMPACT_ATOMS: atom_id res chain seq x y z
N MET A 1 -46.58 38.98 26.67
CA MET A 1 -46.44 37.69 25.96
C MET A 1 -45.65 37.99 24.70
N SER A 2 -44.32 38.01 24.71
CA SER A 2 -43.40 36.86 24.94
C SER A 2 -43.76 35.76 23.92
N SER A 3 -42.97 35.36 22.93
CA SER A 3 -41.51 35.31 22.82
C SER A 3 -41.08 35.08 21.36
N SER A 4 -39.88 35.53 21.03
CA SER A 4 -39.04 35.11 19.90
C SER A 4 -38.75 33.60 19.94
N THR A 5 -38.64 32.93 18.80
CA THR A 5 -37.65 31.85 18.61
C THR A 5 -37.19 31.74 17.16
N SER A 6 -35.89 31.92 17.00
CA SER A 6 -35.06 31.64 15.84
C SER A 6 -34.90 30.14 15.58
N GLY A 7 -34.58 29.79 14.33
CA GLY A 7 -33.64 28.71 14.00
C GLY A 7 -34.24 27.35 13.64
N ALA A 8 -33.94 26.89 12.42
CA ALA A 8 -33.10 25.70 12.20
C ALA A 8 -33.00 25.41 10.69
N SER A 9 -31.90 25.86 10.11
CA SER A 9 -31.37 25.36 8.83
C SER A 9 -31.23 23.85 8.92
N GLN A 10 -32.10 23.12 8.21
CA GLN A 10 -31.97 21.67 8.06
C GLN A 10 -31.55 21.41 6.62
N THR A 11 -30.23 21.39 6.40
CA THR A 11 -29.65 20.72 5.24
C THR A 11 -29.51 19.24 5.61
N PRO A 12 -30.32 18.32 5.06
CA PRO A 12 -30.05 16.90 5.22
C PRO A 12 -28.73 16.58 4.50
N GLY A 13 -27.79 16.07 5.28
CA GLY A 13 -26.43 15.76 4.86
C GLY A 13 -26.39 14.66 3.81
N SER A 14 -25.60 14.95 2.77
CA SER A 14 -24.75 14.03 1.99
C SER A 14 -25.06 12.54 2.17
N ASP A 15 -25.86 12.02 1.24
CA ASP A 15 -26.12 10.61 1.02
C ASP A 15 -24.80 9.82 1.10
N ARG A 16 -24.64 9.06 2.19
CA ARG A 16 -23.54 8.13 2.39
C ARG A 16 -23.75 6.99 1.39
N LEU A 17 -23.19 7.11 0.20
CA LEU A 17 -23.20 6.04 -0.80
C LEU A 17 -22.74 4.75 -0.12
N ALA A 18 -23.71 3.88 0.15
CA ALA A 18 -23.50 2.67 0.90
C ALA A 18 -22.51 1.77 0.17
N LYS A 19 -21.56 1.20 0.91
CA LYS A 19 -20.60 0.23 0.37
C LYS A 19 -21.36 -1.06 0.08
N VAL A 20 -21.92 -1.18 -1.12
CA VAL A 20 -22.59 -2.39 -1.58
C VAL A 20 -21.55 -3.51 -1.73
N ALA A 21 -21.82 -4.68 -1.14
CA ALA A 21 -20.96 -5.84 -1.26
C ALA A 21 -21.07 -6.41 -2.69
N ILE A 22 -19.95 -6.54 -3.38
CA ILE A 22 -19.89 -7.17 -4.72
C ILE A 22 -19.94 -8.70 -4.53
N PRO A 23 -20.91 -9.41 -5.13
CA PRO A 23 -20.97 -10.88 -5.08
C PRO A 23 -19.73 -11.53 -5.71
N ARG A 24 -19.23 -12.59 -5.09
CA ARG A 24 -18.13 -13.42 -5.62
C ARG A 24 -18.70 -14.27 -6.77
N LEU A 25 -18.51 -13.86 -8.02
CA LEU A 25 -18.78 -14.73 -9.16
C LEU A 25 -17.88 -15.98 -9.08
N ASP A 26 -18.45 -17.15 -9.33
CA ASP A 26 -17.72 -18.40 -9.41
C ASP A 26 -16.62 -18.30 -10.46
N ARG A 27 -15.39 -18.54 -10.00
CA ARG A 27 -14.21 -18.54 -10.85
C ARG A 27 -14.21 -19.82 -11.68
N GLN A 28 -14.93 -19.80 -12.81
CA GLN A 28 -14.87 -20.84 -13.83
C GLN A 28 -13.40 -21.08 -14.22
N PRO A 29 -12.91 -22.34 -14.19
CA PRO A 29 -11.54 -22.67 -14.56
C PRO A 29 -11.40 -22.67 -16.09
N LEU A 30 -11.33 -21.48 -16.68
CA LEU A 30 -11.03 -21.37 -18.10
C LEU A 30 -9.52 -21.51 -18.31
N HIS A 31 -9.14 -22.63 -18.93
CA HIS A 31 -7.84 -22.93 -19.51
C HIS A 31 -6.77 -23.52 -18.57
N GLU A 32 -6.51 -24.82 -18.74
CA GLU A 32 -5.32 -25.52 -18.25
C GLU A 32 -4.07 -24.88 -18.86
N LEU A 33 -3.52 -23.89 -18.17
CA LEU A 33 -2.21 -23.35 -18.49
C LEU A 33 -1.16 -24.40 -18.10
N PRO A 34 -0.19 -24.72 -18.97
CA PRO A 34 0.87 -25.68 -18.67
C PRO A 34 1.61 -25.26 -17.39
N PRO A 35 2.08 -26.23 -16.57
CA PRO A 35 2.77 -25.94 -15.33
C PRO A 35 4.01 -25.10 -15.63
N LYS A 36 3.92 -23.81 -15.32
CA LYS A 36 5.02 -22.86 -15.49
C LYS A 36 6.15 -23.34 -14.60
N ALA A 37 7.26 -23.77 -15.22
CA ALA A 37 8.47 -24.21 -14.52
C ALA A 37 8.77 -23.24 -13.37
N PRO A 38 9.25 -23.73 -12.20
CA PRO A 38 9.47 -22.88 -11.04
C PRO A 38 10.52 -21.84 -11.40
N ALA A 39 10.08 -20.65 -11.80
CA ALA A 39 10.94 -19.52 -12.09
C ALA A 39 11.79 -19.33 -10.84
N ALA A 40 13.11 -19.49 -11.00
CA ALA A 40 14.09 -19.34 -9.93
C ALA A 40 13.69 -18.12 -9.11
N LYS A 41 13.22 -18.36 -7.88
CA LYS A 41 12.55 -17.34 -7.07
C LYS A 41 13.62 -16.33 -6.69
N ARG A 42 13.77 -15.30 -7.53
CA ARG A 42 14.59 -14.13 -7.21
C ARG A 42 14.18 -13.70 -5.81
N PRO A 43 15.12 -13.53 -4.87
CA PRO A 43 14.81 -13.27 -3.48
C PRO A 43 13.83 -12.10 -3.42
N ARG A 44 12.66 -12.33 -2.81
CA ARG A 44 11.67 -11.27 -2.65
C ARG A 44 12.27 -10.24 -1.71
N VAL A 45 12.43 -9.03 -2.22
CA VAL A 45 12.91 -7.92 -1.42
C VAL A 45 11.85 -7.58 -0.39
N SER A 46 12.19 -7.72 0.90
CA SER A 46 11.27 -7.44 2.02
C SER A 46 10.93 -5.95 2.11
N MET A 47 11.83 -5.08 1.64
CA MET A 47 11.71 -3.64 1.74
C MET A 47 12.31 -2.92 0.52
N ALA A 48 11.49 -2.17 -0.21
CA ALA A 48 12.00 -1.22 -1.21
C ALA A 48 12.64 -0.01 -0.53
N CYS A 49 13.70 0.55 -1.13
CA CYS A 49 14.30 1.80 -0.68
C CYS A 49 13.33 2.98 -0.85
N ARG A 50 13.61 4.11 -0.17
CA ARG A 50 12.79 5.32 -0.19
C ARG A 50 12.54 5.83 -1.60
N ARG A 51 13.57 5.89 -2.44
CA ARG A 51 13.47 6.40 -3.80
C ARG A 51 12.56 5.53 -4.68
N CYS A 52 12.72 4.20 -4.62
CA CYS A 52 11.86 3.28 -5.34
C CYS A 52 10.40 3.33 -4.85
N ARG A 53 10.17 3.55 -3.55
CA ARG A 53 8.81 3.77 -3.02
C ARG A 53 8.18 5.04 -3.58
N THR A 54 8.89 6.16 -3.54
CA THR A 54 8.39 7.45 -4.07
C THR A 54 8.10 7.35 -5.56
N ARG A 55 8.97 6.68 -6.34
CA ARG A 55 8.76 6.46 -7.78
C ARG A 55 7.78 5.32 -8.10
N LYS A 56 7.30 4.57 -7.10
CA LYS A 56 6.44 3.38 -7.24
C LYS A 56 6.99 2.33 -8.22
N VAL A 57 8.32 2.17 -8.26
CA VAL A 57 9.01 1.19 -9.10
C VAL A 57 9.48 -0.02 -8.29
N ARG A 58 9.73 -1.14 -8.98
CA ARG A 58 10.23 -2.36 -8.35
C ARG A 58 11.67 -2.18 -7.86
N CYS A 59 11.89 -2.33 -6.56
CA CYS A 59 13.23 -2.33 -5.98
C CYS A 59 13.82 -3.75 -6.02
N ASN A 60 15.10 -3.87 -6.35
CA ASN A 60 15.86 -5.12 -6.32
C ASN A 60 16.55 -5.41 -4.98
N GLY A 61 16.52 -4.48 -4.02
CA GLY A 61 17.04 -4.74 -2.67
C GLY A 61 18.56 -4.80 -2.55
N GLY A 62 19.30 -4.41 -3.58
CA GLY A 62 20.77 -4.38 -3.55
C GLY A 62 21.29 -3.45 -2.45
N LYS A 63 22.31 -3.92 -1.72
CA LYS A 63 23.06 -3.15 -0.71
C LYS A 63 24.50 -2.98 -1.20
N PRO A 64 25.11 -1.79 -1.14
CA PRO A 64 24.62 -0.56 -0.50
C PRO A 64 23.55 0.20 -1.32
N THR A 65 23.54 0.05 -2.64
CA THR A 65 22.66 0.76 -3.57
C THR A 65 21.79 -0.21 -4.37
N CYS A 66 20.52 0.15 -4.57
CA CYS A 66 19.64 -0.59 -5.46
C CYS A 66 20.05 -0.36 -6.92
N ALA A 67 19.81 -1.31 -7.84
CA ALA A 67 20.20 -1.21 -9.25
C ALA A 67 19.59 0.03 -9.92
N ASN A 68 18.31 0.29 -9.67
CA ASN A 68 17.63 1.47 -10.18
C ASN A 68 18.21 2.79 -9.60
N CYS A 69 18.73 2.73 -8.38
CA CYS A 69 19.32 3.87 -7.68
C CYS A 69 20.74 4.14 -8.18
N GLN A 70 21.49 3.06 -8.43
CA GLN A 70 22.82 3.07 -9.03
C GLN A 70 22.77 3.67 -10.43
N GLU A 71 21.82 3.23 -11.27
CA GLU A 71 21.63 3.78 -12.61
C GLU A 71 21.21 5.26 -12.58
N SER A 72 20.36 5.64 -11.63
CA SER A 72 19.97 7.05 -11.46
C SER A 72 21.05 7.90 -10.78
N SER A 73 22.15 7.31 -10.29
CA SER A 73 23.16 7.98 -9.45
C SER A 73 22.56 8.79 -8.28
N GLU A 74 21.48 8.27 -7.69
CA GLU A 74 20.71 8.97 -6.65
C GLU A 74 20.82 8.30 -5.28
N PRO A 75 20.55 9.04 -4.19
CA PRO A 75 20.67 8.51 -2.84
C PRO A 75 19.70 7.33 -2.59
N CYS A 76 20.28 6.17 -2.28
CA CYS A 76 19.55 4.96 -1.96
C CYS A 76 19.46 4.76 -0.45
N VAL A 77 18.42 5.32 0.15
CA VAL A 77 18.16 5.18 1.59
C VAL A 77 17.08 4.14 1.83
N TYR A 78 17.34 3.20 2.74
CA TYR A 78 16.35 2.23 3.21
C TYR A 78 15.82 2.71 4.56
N ASP A 79 14.67 3.40 4.59
CA ASP A 79 14.07 3.83 5.85
C ASP A 79 13.60 2.64 6.68
N GLU A 80 13.92 2.67 7.97
CA GLU A 80 13.38 1.74 8.94
C GLU A 80 11.86 1.92 9.04
N THR A 81 11.10 0.92 8.59
CA THR A 81 9.64 0.95 8.71
C THR A 81 9.24 1.05 10.19
N ARG A 82 8.04 1.61 10.47
CA ARG A 82 7.44 1.63 11.82
C ARG A 82 7.51 0.28 12.55
N ARG A 83 7.48 -0.82 11.79
CA ARG A 83 7.59 -2.18 12.31
C ARG A 83 8.96 -2.51 12.93
N ASN A 84 10.04 -1.82 12.53
CA ASN A 84 11.35 -1.93 13.19
C ASN A 84 11.40 -1.07 14.47
N ARG A 85 10.82 0.13 14.42
CA ARG A 85 10.76 1.02 15.59
C ARG A 85 10.00 0.39 16.76
N LEU A 86 8.88 -0.27 16.47
CA LEU A 86 8.10 -1.01 17.47
C LEU A 86 8.84 -2.24 18.04
N LYS A 87 9.84 -2.78 17.33
CA LYS A 87 10.70 -3.86 17.86
C LYS A 87 11.77 -3.30 18.80
N MET A 88 12.33 -2.12 18.52
CA MET A 88 13.31 -1.48 19.41
C MET A 88 12.69 -0.98 20.72
N SER A 89 11.38 -0.72 20.75
CA SER A 89 10.66 -0.28 21.97
C SER A 89 10.11 -1.42 22.83
N ALA A 90 10.28 -2.69 22.43
CA ALA A 90 9.72 -3.86 23.12
C ALA A 90 10.78 -4.65 23.92
N THR A 91 11.97 -4.06 24.14
CA THR A 91 13.10 -4.70 24.85
C THR A 91 13.62 -3.79 25.96
N HIS A 92 12.71 -3.28 26.79
CA HIS A 92 13.05 -2.61 28.04
C HIS A 92 11.95 -2.83 29.08
#